data_AF-A0A8C1HJR9-F1
#
_entry.id   AF-A0A8C1HJR9-F1
#
_cell.length_a   1.000
_cell.length_b   1.000
_cell.length_c   1.000
_cell.angle_alpha   90.00
_cell.angle_beta   90.00
_cell.angle_gamma   90.00
#
_symmetry.space_group_name_H-M   'P 1'
#
loop_
_entity.id
_entity.type
_entity.pdbx_description
1 polymer ?
#
loop_
_entity_poly.entity_id
_entity_poly.type
_entity_poly.pdbx_seq_one_letter_code
_entity_poly.pdbx_strand_id
1 'polypeptide(L)'
;LFEIGDEPFYHLFDGQALMHKFDLKDGHVTYYRRFIRTDAYVRAMTEKRIVITEFGTTAYPDPCKNIFSRFFTYFQGIEVTDNCLVNIYPIGEDFYACTETNYITKVDPDTLETIKKVDLCNYLSVNGVTAHPHTEPDGTVYNIGNCFGKNMSLAYNIVKIPPPQDDKSDPIEKSKVLVQFPSSERFKPSYVHSFGMTENYFVFVETPVKINLLKFLTSWSIRGTNYMDCFESNDKMGVSQNLLALYHVGNVNYITSAFNLFHHINCYEDQGFIVVDLCTWKGSFLCTAVIPLLFLQEEQGKNLVSLPYTTATAVMCSDGTVWLEPEVLFSGPRQAFEFPQINYKKYCGKNYTFAYGLGLNHFVPDRICKLNVKSKETWIWQEPDAYPSEPLFVQSPDAKDEDEGVLMSIVVKPGVTQRPAFLLILSATDLTEIARAEVDVMIPVTLHGMYKP
;
A
#
# COMPACT_ATOMS: atom_id res chain seq x y z
N LEU A 1 -2.58 6.44 -18.91
CA LEU A 1 -2.49 5.99 -20.33
C LEU A 1 -2.78 4.50 -20.32
N PHE A 2 -3.91 4.08 -20.87
CA PHE A 2 -4.44 2.72 -20.71
C PHE A 2 -4.30 1.85 -21.97
N GLU A 3 -3.69 2.37 -23.03
CA GLU A 3 -3.35 1.66 -24.26
C GLU A 3 -2.15 2.35 -24.94
N ILE A 4 -1.39 1.61 -25.74
CA ILE A 4 -0.30 2.13 -26.57
C ILE A 4 -0.62 1.79 -28.02
N GLY A 5 -1.15 2.77 -28.77
CA GLY A 5 -1.70 2.49 -30.10
C GLY A 5 -2.91 1.57 -29.97
N ASP A 6 -2.85 0.39 -30.61
CA ASP A 6 -3.92 -0.62 -30.57
C ASP A 6 -3.71 -1.69 -29.48
N GLU A 7 -2.66 -1.55 -28.64
CA GLU A 7 -2.33 -2.50 -27.58
C GLU A 7 -2.90 -2.03 -26.23
N PRO A 8 -3.96 -2.67 -25.68
CA PRO A 8 -4.56 -2.25 -24.41
C PRO A 8 -3.77 -2.79 -23.21
N PHE A 9 -3.83 -2.06 -22.11
CA PHE A 9 -3.50 -2.58 -20.78
C PHE A 9 -4.75 -3.23 -20.15
N TYR A 10 -4.58 -4.44 -19.58
CA TYR A 10 -5.70 -5.28 -19.14
C TYR A 10 -6.05 -5.16 -17.66
N HIS A 11 -5.14 -4.66 -16.82
CA HIS A 11 -5.36 -4.51 -15.38
C HIS A 11 -5.31 -3.05 -14.93
N LEU A 12 -6.01 -2.73 -13.83
CA LEU A 12 -6.04 -1.40 -13.21
C LEU A 12 -4.64 -0.85 -12.91
N PHE A 13 -3.72 -1.75 -12.57
CA PHE A 13 -2.34 -1.44 -12.17
C PHE A 13 -1.32 -1.41 -13.33
N ASP A 14 -1.79 -1.45 -14.58
CA ASP A 14 -0.91 -1.50 -15.75
C ASP A 14 -0.79 -0.15 -16.48
N GLY A 15 -1.74 0.76 -16.26
CA GLY A 15 -1.74 2.08 -16.88
C GLY A 15 -0.47 2.86 -16.55
N GLN A 16 0.10 3.56 -17.53
CA GLN A 16 1.38 4.24 -17.31
C GLN A 16 1.24 5.40 -16.32
N ALA A 17 2.18 5.48 -15.36
CA ALA A 17 2.18 6.36 -14.21
C ALA A 17 2.02 7.85 -14.59
N LEU A 18 1.00 8.47 -14.00
CA LEU A 18 0.68 9.88 -14.17
C LEU A 18 0.71 10.55 -12.80
N MET A 19 1.61 11.51 -12.62
CA MET A 19 1.67 12.28 -11.38
C MET A 19 0.75 13.48 -11.46
N HIS A 20 0.04 13.76 -10.37
CA HIS A 20 -0.94 14.83 -10.23
C HIS A 20 -0.51 15.78 -9.11
N LYS A 21 -0.65 17.09 -9.31
CA LYS A 21 -0.38 18.12 -8.30
C LYS A 21 -1.50 19.14 -8.28
N PHE A 22 -2.08 19.35 -7.10
CA PHE A 22 -2.85 20.55 -6.79
C PHE A 22 -2.00 21.43 -5.89
N ASP A 23 -1.71 22.65 -6.33
CA ASP A 23 -0.92 23.62 -5.56
C ASP A 23 -1.86 24.65 -4.94
N LEU A 24 -1.85 24.79 -3.62
CA LEU A 24 -2.74 25.66 -2.86
C LEU A 24 -1.93 26.83 -2.29
N LYS A 25 -2.20 28.04 -2.77
CA LYS A 25 -1.46 29.24 -2.36
C LYS A 25 -2.36 30.46 -2.34
N ASP A 26 -2.38 31.17 -1.21
CA ASP A 26 -3.11 32.44 -1.03
C ASP A 26 -4.58 32.35 -1.48
N GLY A 27 -5.26 31.25 -1.15
CA GLY A 27 -6.66 30.98 -1.53
C GLY A 27 -6.90 30.59 -2.99
N HIS A 28 -5.83 30.45 -3.79
CA HIS A 28 -5.89 30.01 -5.17
C HIS A 28 -5.40 28.56 -5.29
N VAL A 29 -5.95 27.83 -6.25
CA VAL A 29 -5.57 26.44 -6.54
C VAL A 29 -5.16 26.31 -8.00
N THR A 30 -4.00 25.69 -8.25
CA THR A 30 -3.58 25.32 -9.61
C THR A 30 -3.49 23.81 -9.73
N TYR A 31 -3.72 23.29 -10.93
CA TYR A 31 -3.64 21.85 -11.22
C TYR A 31 -2.60 21.59 -12.30
N TYR A 32 -1.72 20.61 -12.05
CA TYR A 32 -0.70 20.17 -12.99
C TYR A 32 -0.63 18.64 -13.00
N ARG A 33 -0.29 18.07 -14.15
CA ARG A 33 -0.06 16.62 -14.28
C ARG A 33 1.01 16.31 -15.32
N ARG A 34 1.78 15.25 -15.08
CA ARG A 34 2.84 14.81 -15.99
C ARG A 34 3.07 13.31 -15.89
N PHE A 35 3.18 12.64 -17.03
CA PHE A 35 3.61 11.24 -17.06
C PHE A 35 5.03 11.12 -16.53
N ILE A 36 5.25 10.14 -15.66
CA ILE A 36 6.59 9.83 -15.16
C ILE A 36 7.37 9.18 -16.31
N ARG A 37 8.57 9.68 -16.59
CA ARG A 37 9.45 9.22 -17.69
C ARG A 37 10.23 7.97 -17.28
N THR A 38 9.50 6.92 -16.90
CA THR A 38 10.04 5.59 -16.58
C THR A 38 10.55 4.89 -17.85
N ASP A 39 11.35 3.83 -17.71
CA ASP A 39 11.76 3.02 -18.86
C ASP A 39 10.54 2.40 -19.56
N ALA A 40 9.55 1.94 -18.79
CA ALA A 40 8.27 1.44 -19.32
C ALA A 40 7.60 2.47 -20.24
N TYR A 41 7.46 3.70 -19.77
CA TYR A 41 6.80 4.77 -20.52
C TYR A 41 7.64 5.25 -21.71
N VAL A 42 8.92 5.55 -21.49
CA VAL A 42 9.82 6.07 -22.53
C VAL A 42 9.96 5.08 -23.67
N ARG A 43 10.15 3.79 -23.37
CA ARG A 43 10.25 2.74 -24.40
C ARG A 43 8.91 2.53 -25.10
N ALA A 44 7.79 2.52 -24.37
CA ALA A 44 6.48 2.39 -24.99
C ALA A 44 6.19 3.54 -25.97
N MET A 45 6.53 4.77 -25.62
CA MET A 45 6.40 5.94 -26.51
C MET A 45 7.36 5.91 -27.70
N THR A 46 8.58 5.39 -27.50
CA THR A 46 9.60 5.28 -28.55
C THR A 46 9.26 4.20 -29.57
N GLU A 47 8.84 3.03 -29.08
CA GLU A 47 8.56 1.85 -29.90
C GLU A 47 7.09 1.75 -30.34
N LYS A 48 6.21 2.63 -29.82
CA LYS A 48 4.76 2.69 -30.11
C LYS A 48 4.03 1.35 -29.87
N ARG A 49 4.44 0.64 -28.82
CA ARG A 49 3.88 -0.64 -28.36
C ARG A 49 4.19 -0.84 -26.88
N ILE A 50 3.59 -1.84 -26.24
CA ILE A 50 3.94 -2.24 -24.88
C ILE A 50 5.27 -3.00 -24.94
N VAL A 51 6.29 -2.47 -24.25
CA VAL A 51 7.66 -3.02 -24.29
C VAL A 51 8.03 -3.76 -23.02
N ILE A 52 7.53 -3.31 -21.86
CA ILE A 52 7.78 -3.91 -20.55
C ILE A 52 6.49 -4.56 -20.06
N THR A 53 6.59 -5.79 -19.55
CA THR A 53 5.46 -6.50 -18.94
C THR A 53 5.04 -5.78 -17.65
N GLU A 54 3.77 -5.43 -17.58
CA GLU A 54 3.12 -4.83 -16.40
C GLU A 54 2.44 -5.92 -15.55
N PHE A 55 1.74 -5.52 -14.48
CA PHE A 55 1.15 -6.45 -13.51
C PHE A 55 0.26 -7.52 -14.16
N GLY A 56 -0.70 -7.12 -14.99
CA GLY A 56 -1.65 -8.00 -15.68
C GLY A 56 -1.51 -8.01 -17.21
N THR A 57 -0.49 -7.33 -17.75
CA THR A 57 -0.30 -7.21 -19.21
C THR A 57 1.10 -7.65 -19.62
N THR A 58 1.17 -8.74 -20.39
CA THR A 58 2.42 -9.28 -20.93
C THR A 58 2.89 -8.46 -22.13
N ALA A 59 4.14 -8.00 -22.11
CA ALA A 59 4.79 -7.44 -23.30
C ALA A 59 5.31 -8.57 -24.19
N TYR A 60 5.11 -8.44 -25.50
CA TYR A 60 5.61 -9.42 -26.47
C TYR A 60 6.86 -8.91 -27.20
N PRO A 61 7.79 -9.80 -27.59
CA PRO A 61 8.93 -9.42 -28.42
C PRO A 61 8.46 -8.85 -29.75
N ASP A 62 9.11 -7.77 -30.19
CA ASP A 62 8.84 -7.07 -31.45
C ASP A 62 8.63 -8.06 -32.62
N PRO A 63 7.44 -8.06 -33.25
CA PRO A 63 7.11 -8.98 -34.34
C PRO A 63 7.95 -8.73 -35.60
N CYS A 64 8.56 -7.54 -35.74
CA CYS A 64 9.42 -7.17 -36.86
C CYS A 64 10.88 -7.63 -36.68
N LYS A 65 11.27 -8.14 -35.50
CA LYS A 65 12.61 -8.68 -35.27
C LYS A 65 12.76 -10.09 -35.85
N ASN A 66 13.80 -10.31 -36.65
CA ASN A 66 14.17 -11.63 -37.19
C ASN A 66 14.46 -12.65 -36.06
N ILE A 67 14.34 -13.95 -36.36
CA ILE A 67 14.53 -15.06 -35.40
C ILE A 67 15.85 -14.95 -34.62
N PHE A 68 16.94 -14.52 -35.26
CA PHE A 68 18.25 -14.32 -34.61
C PHE A 68 18.23 -13.19 -33.57
N SER A 69 17.60 -12.05 -33.86
CA SER A 69 17.44 -10.96 -32.89
C SER A 69 16.49 -11.31 -31.74
N ARG A 70 15.46 -12.14 -32.01
CA ARG A 70 14.57 -12.68 -30.96
C ARG A 70 15.34 -13.60 -30.01
N PHE A 71 16.25 -14.42 -30.54
CA PHE A 71 17.13 -15.28 -29.73
C PHE A 71 18.04 -14.47 -28.81
N PHE A 72 18.69 -13.39 -29.29
CA PHE A 72 19.53 -12.53 -28.44
C PHE A 72 18.74 -11.76 -27.36
N THR A 73 17.50 -11.37 -27.64
CA THR A 73 16.62 -10.70 -26.65
C THR A 73 16.30 -11.64 -25.47
N TYR A 74 16.28 -12.96 -25.72
CA TYR A 74 16.06 -13.98 -24.70
C TYR A 74 17.22 -14.11 -23.69
N PHE A 75 18.42 -13.60 -24.02
CA PHE A 75 19.60 -13.61 -23.13
C PHE A 75 19.80 -12.30 -22.37
N GLN A 76 19.02 -11.25 -22.66
CA GLN A 76 18.92 -10.09 -21.79
C GLN A 76 17.95 -10.49 -20.67
N GLY A 77 18.38 -10.39 -19.41
CA GLY A 77 17.62 -10.88 -18.25
C GLY A 77 16.21 -10.31 -18.14
N ILE A 78 15.43 -10.83 -17.18
CA ILE A 78 14.05 -10.40 -16.92
C ILE A 78 13.99 -8.88 -16.67
N GLU A 79 13.29 -8.16 -17.55
CA GLU A 79 13.05 -6.72 -17.39
C GLU A 79 11.87 -6.49 -16.44
N VAL A 80 12.17 -6.13 -15.19
CA VAL A 80 11.18 -5.79 -14.16
C VAL A 80 10.61 -4.39 -14.42
N THR A 81 9.31 -4.20 -14.21
CA THR A 81 8.64 -2.90 -14.45
C THR A 81 9.11 -1.84 -13.46
N ASP A 82 9.28 -0.63 -13.97
CA ASP A 82 9.50 0.59 -13.21
C ASP A 82 8.34 1.59 -13.33
N ASN A 83 7.16 1.11 -13.77
CA ASN A 83 5.94 1.91 -13.84
C ASN A 83 5.47 2.31 -12.43
N CYS A 84 5.98 3.44 -11.93
CA CYS A 84 5.78 3.94 -10.56
C CYS A 84 4.43 4.65 -10.37
N LEU A 85 3.33 3.91 -10.53
CA LEU A 85 1.96 4.46 -10.54
C LEU A 85 1.22 4.43 -9.19
N VAL A 86 1.82 3.85 -8.14
CA VAL A 86 1.08 3.51 -6.92
C VAL A 86 1.08 4.66 -5.90
N ASN A 87 2.25 5.16 -5.52
CA ASN A 87 2.39 6.16 -4.47
C ASN A 87 3.61 7.07 -4.70
N ILE A 88 3.73 8.13 -3.90
CA ILE A 88 4.88 9.03 -3.80
C ILE A 88 5.18 9.29 -2.32
N TYR A 89 6.46 9.22 -1.93
CA TYR A 89 6.87 9.48 -0.55
C TYR A 89 8.24 10.16 -0.47
N PRO A 90 8.54 10.89 0.62
CA PRO A 90 9.83 11.55 0.80
C PRO A 90 10.89 10.57 1.32
N ILE A 91 12.14 10.74 0.86
CA ILE A 91 13.34 10.19 1.49
C ILE A 91 14.31 11.36 1.62
N GLY A 92 14.51 11.84 2.85
CA GLY A 92 15.26 13.06 3.09
C GLY A 92 14.61 14.29 2.43
N GLU A 93 15.37 15.02 1.63
CA GLU A 93 14.87 16.20 0.90
C GLU A 93 14.23 15.85 -0.46
N ASP A 94 14.33 14.59 -0.87
CA ASP A 94 13.92 14.11 -2.19
C ASP A 94 12.58 13.37 -2.16
N PHE A 95 11.91 13.29 -3.31
CA PHE A 95 10.62 12.62 -3.47
C PHE A 95 10.71 11.49 -4.48
N TYR A 96 10.10 10.35 -4.15
CA TYR A 96 10.17 9.15 -4.97
C TYR A 96 8.77 8.62 -5.25
N ALA A 97 8.42 8.55 -6.53
CA ALA A 97 7.27 7.77 -6.98
C ALA A 97 7.64 6.29 -6.98
N CYS A 98 6.68 5.42 -6.67
CA CYS A 98 6.93 3.99 -6.54
C CYS A 98 5.81 3.11 -7.11
N THR A 99 6.20 1.85 -7.32
CA THR A 99 5.33 0.68 -7.44
C THR A 99 5.85 -0.35 -6.43
N GLU A 100 5.54 -1.64 -6.60
CA GLU A 100 5.91 -2.70 -5.67
C GLU A 100 7.12 -3.54 -6.13
N THR A 101 7.97 -2.97 -6.99
CA THR A 101 9.20 -3.61 -7.47
C THR A 101 10.43 -3.05 -6.72
N ASN A 102 11.63 -3.41 -7.18
CA ASN A 102 12.88 -2.83 -6.70
C ASN A 102 13.16 -1.42 -7.26
N TYR A 103 12.40 -0.97 -8.27
CA TYR A 103 12.61 0.32 -8.90
C TYR A 103 11.69 1.39 -8.30
N ILE A 104 12.29 2.47 -7.84
CA ILE A 104 11.60 3.72 -7.48
C ILE A 104 12.13 4.86 -8.35
N THR A 105 11.31 5.87 -8.59
CA THR A 105 11.65 6.98 -9.49
C THR A 105 11.66 8.30 -8.73
N LYS A 106 12.86 8.89 -8.60
CA LYS A 106 13.03 10.24 -8.05
C LYS A 106 12.36 11.25 -8.96
N VAL A 107 11.55 12.13 -8.39
CA VAL A 107 10.79 13.17 -9.08
C VAL A 107 10.96 14.52 -8.41
N ASP A 108 10.83 15.58 -9.18
CA ASP A 108 10.73 16.95 -8.68
C ASP A 108 9.26 17.22 -8.26
N PRO A 109 8.98 17.51 -6.98
CA PRO A 109 7.60 17.74 -6.51
C PRO A 109 6.99 19.06 -7.00
N ASP A 110 7.81 20.01 -7.45
CA ASP A 110 7.34 21.33 -7.89
C ASP A 110 7.05 21.34 -9.38
N THR A 111 7.95 20.79 -10.20
CA THR A 111 7.85 20.76 -11.67
C THR A 111 7.24 19.47 -12.22
N LEU A 112 7.12 18.43 -11.38
CA LEU A 112 6.73 17.06 -11.76
C LEU A 112 7.71 16.37 -12.73
N GLU A 113 8.94 16.87 -12.87
CA GLU A 113 9.96 16.26 -13.72
C GLU A 113 10.48 14.96 -13.13
N THR A 114 10.75 14.00 -14.02
CA THR A 114 11.42 12.76 -13.66
C THR A 114 12.92 13.02 -13.60
N ILE A 115 13.53 12.75 -12.45
CA ILE A 115 14.94 13.04 -12.20
C ILE A 115 15.79 11.79 -12.44
N LYS A 116 15.49 10.68 -11.74
CA LYS A 116 16.36 9.50 -11.73
C LYS A 116 15.60 8.24 -11.34
N LYS A 117 15.86 7.14 -12.06
CA LYS A 117 15.50 5.77 -11.63
C LYS A 117 16.50 5.27 -10.60
N VAL A 118 16.01 4.70 -9.51
CA VAL A 118 16.82 4.09 -8.44
C VAL A 118 16.45 2.61 -8.32
N ASP A 119 17.47 1.76 -8.36
CA ASP A 119 17.36 0.34 -8.09
C ASP A 119 17.76 0.06 -6.64
N LEU A 120 16.78 -0.35 -5.82
CA LEU A 120 16.97 -0.64 -4.40
C LEU A 120 17.84 -1.88 -4.16
N CYS A 121 17.93 -2.81 -5.13
CA CYS A 121 18.78 -4.00 -5.03
C CYS A 121 20.27 -3.66 -4.94
N ASN A 122 20.67 -2.45 -5.37
CA ASN A 122 22.05 -1.98 -5.24
C ASN A 122 22.44 -1.63 -3.79
N TYR A 123 21.46 -1.42 -2.91
CA TYR A 123 21.68 -0.97 -1.53
C TYR A 123 21.14 -1.95 -0.49
N LEU A 124 20.10 -2.71 -0.84
CA LEU A 124 19.35 -3.58 0.06
C LEU A 124 19.18 -4.97 -0.53
N SER A 125 19.25 -5.99 0.32
CA SER A 125 18.97 -7.38 -0.06
C SER A 125 17.45 -7.64 -0.07
N VAL A 126 16.76 -7.09 -1.06
CA VAL A 126 15.32 -7.25 -1.32
C VAL A 126 15.08 -7.48 -2.81
N ASN A 127 13.99 -8.14 -3.17
CA ASN A 127 13.55 -8.33 -4.56
C ASN A 127 12.60 -7.20 -5.02
N GLY A 128 11.99 -6.50 -4.06
CA GLY A 128 11.04 -5.41 -4.22
C GLY A 128 10.57 -4.98 -2.83
N VAL A 129 10.00 -3.79 -2.73
CA VAL A 129 9.44 -3.24 -1.48
C VAL A 129 8.00 -2.78 -1.70
N THR A 130 7.24 -2.58 -0.64
CA THR A 130 5.87 -2.06 -0.78
C THR A 130 5.84 -0.60 -1.22
N ALA A 131 4.69 -0.16 -1.74
CA ALA A 131 4.41 1.25 -1.99
C ALA A 131 3.98 2.03 -0.72
N HIS A 132 3.99 1.38 0.45
CA HIS A 132 3.47 1.88 1.72
C HIS A 132 4.54 1.88 2.82
N PRO A 133 5.63 2.67 2.65
CA PRO A 133 6.61 2.81 3.71
C PRO A 133 6.05 3.61 4.89
N HIS A 134 6.47 3.25 6.10
CA HIS A 134 6.26 4.08 7.28
C HIS A 134 7.35 5.13 7.40
N THR A 135 6.97 6.39 7.65
CA THR A 135 7.92 7.50 7.89
C THR A 135 7.78 8.01 9.33
N GLU A 136 8.90 8.14 10.05
CA GLU A 136 8.96 8.76 11.37
C GLU A 136 9.08 10.30 11.27
N PRO A 137 8.75 11.05 12.34
CA PRO A 137 8.85 12.52 12.33
C PRO A 137 10.25 13.08 12.03
N ASP A 138 11.32 12.31 12.28
CA ASP A 138 12.69 12.71 11.98
C ASP A 138 13.07 12.51 10.51
N GLY A 139 12.21 11.85 9.72
CA GLY A 139 12.47 11.51 8.31
C GLY A 139 13.03 10.10 8.10
N THR A 140 13.17 9.29 9.15
CA THR A 140 13.48 7.85 9.00
C THR A 140 12.36 7.16 8.23
N VAL A 141 12.71 6.34 7.24
CA VAL A 141 11.77 5.54 6.44
C VAL A 141 11.98 4.05 6.72
N TYR A 142 10.89 3.34 7.02
CA TYR A 142 10.84 1.88 7.12
C TYR A 142 9.97 1.30 6.01
N ASN A 143 10.40 0.19 5.42
CA ASN A 143 9.60 -0.55 4.45
C ASN A 143 9.82 -2.06 4.62
N ILE A 144 8.96 -2.87 4.01
CA ILE A 144 9.07 -4.32 3.97
C ILE A 144 9.22 -4.81 2.54
N GLY A 145 10.01 -5.86 2.33
CA GLY A 145 10.23 -6.43 1.00
C GLY A 145 10.58 -7.91 1.02
N ASN A 146 10.16 -8.63 -0.01
CA ASN A 146 10.51 -10.03 -0.23
C ASN A 146 12.03 -10.18 -0.44
N CYS A 147 12.63 -11.24 0.08
CA CYS A 147 14.06 -11.51 -0.09
C CYS A 147 14.37 -13.01 -0.07
N PHE A 148 15.60 -13.36 -0.46
CA PHE A 148 16.15 -14.70 -0.20
C PHE A 148 16.67 -14.77 1.24
N GLY A 149 16.07 -15.65 2.04
CA GLY A 149 16.50 -15.98 3.39
C GLY A 149 17.60 -17.03 3.43
N LYS A 150 17.97 -17.45 4.64
CA LYS A 150 18.97 -18.52 4.87
C LYS A 150 18.45 -19.87 4.34
N ASN A 151 19.37 -20.80 4.04
CA ASN A 151 19.04 -22.18 3.63
C ASN A 151 18.15 -22.30 2.39
N MET A 152 18.26 -21.36 1.43
CA MET A 152 17.44 -21.35 0.21
C MET A 152 15.94 -21.32 0.54
N SER A 153 15.54 -20.49 1.50
CA SER A 153 14.14 -20.15 1.75
C SER A 153 13.86 -18.72 1.32
N LEU A 154 12.58 -18.39 1.15
CA LEU A 154 12.14 -17.00 1.03
C LEU A 154 11.82 -16.43 2.41
N ALA A 155 11.92 -15.11 2.51
CA ALA A 155 11.74 -14.35 3.73
C ALA A 155 11.32 -12.90 3.40
N TYR A 156 11.03 -12.11 4.42
CA TYR A 156 10.67 -10.69 4.29
C TYR A 156 11.62 -9.84 5.13
N ASN A 157 12.30 -8.88 4.53
CA ASN A 157 13.20 -7.97 5.24
C ASN A 157 12.47 -6.66 5.54
N ILE A 158 12.55 -6.21 6.80
CA ILE A 158 12.32 -4.80 7.12
C ILE A 158 13.59 -4.04 6.80
N VAL A 159 13.45 -3.01 6.00
CA VAL A 159 14.52 -2.10 5.61
C VAL A 159 14.32 -0.77 6.31
N LYS A 160 15.43 -0.11 6.66
CA LYS A 160 15.47 1.24 7.21
C LYS A 160 16.35 2.12 6.35
N ILE A 161 15.83 3.28 5.97
CA ILE A 161 16.55 4.38 5.35
C ILE A 161 16.62 5.50 6.40
N PRO A 162 17.81 5.94 6.83
CA PRO A 162 17.94 6.98 7.84
C PRO A 162 17.47 8.35 7.32
N PRO A 163 17.25 9.34 8.20
CA PRO A 163 17.03 10.71 7.76
C PRO A 163 18.31 11.32 7.17
N PRO A 164 18.24 12.52 6.55
CA PRO A 164 19.43 13.25 6.10
C PRO A 164 20.47 13.38 7.21
N GLN A 165 21.74 13.19 6.84
CA GLN A 165 22.88 13.25 7.75
C GLN A 165 23.74 14.48 7.42
N ASP A 166 24.54 14.95 8.38
CA ASP A 166 25.38 16.15 8.23
C ASP A 166 26.39 16.07 7.08
N ASP A 167 26.80 14.87 6.70
CA ASP A 167 27.73 14.62 5.60
C ASP A 167 27.10 14.75 4.20
N LYS A 168 25.79 15.05 4.11
CA LYS A 168 25.02 15.27 2.89
C LYS A 168 25.04 14.10 1.90
N SER A 169 25.39 12.89 2.34
CA SER A 169 25.25 11.68 1.54
C SER A 169 23.77 11.41 1.24
N ASP A 170 23.46 10.82 0.08
CA ASP A 170 22.11 10.33 -0.21
C ASP A 170 21.69 9.31 0.87
N PRO A 171 20.57 9.53 1.59
CA PRO A 171 20.12 8.62 2.65
C PRO A 171 19.95 7.17 2.17
N ILE A 172 19.62 6.95 0.89
CA ILE A 172 19.45 5.61 0.31
C ILE A 172 20.77 4.81 0.38
N GLU A 173 21.93 5.46 0.27
CA GLU A 173 23.24 4.80 0.36
C GLU A 173 23.50 4.21 1.75
N LYS A 174 22.79 4.70 2.78
CA LYS A 174 22.88 4.27 4.17
C LYS A 174 21.75 3.33 4.58
N SER A 175 21.02 2.80 3.60
CA SER A 175 19.95 1.83 3.83
C SER A 175 20.49 0.55 4.46
N LYS A 176 19.71 -0.06 5.36
CA LYS A 176 20.06 -1.34 6.00
C LYS A 176 18.85 -2.22 6.23
N VAL A 177 19.09 -3.54 6.25
CA VAL A 177 18.11 -4.53 6.74
C VAL A 177 18.17 -4.56 8.26
N LEU A 178 17.02 -4.44 8.93
CA LEU A 178 16.91 -4.47 10.39
C LEU A 178 16.53 -5.84 10.91
N VAL A 179 15.52 -6.44 10.31
CA VAL A 179 14.95 -7.72 10.71
C VAL A 179 14.53 -8.49 9.48
N GLN A 180 14.59 -9.82 9.59
CA GLN A 180 14.04 -10.76 8.62
C GLN A 180 12.92 -11.60 9.25
N PHE A 181 11.74 -11.58 8.65
CA PHE A 181 10.63 -12.47 8.93
C PHE A 181 10.73 -13.74 8.08
N PRO A 182 10.47 -14.94 8.65
CA PRO A 182 10.38 -16.15 7.87
C PRO A 182 9.11 -16.16 6.99
N SER A 183 9.17 -16.85 5.85
CA SER A 183 7.98 -17.21 5.06
C SER A 183 7.38 -18.51 5.57
N SER A 184 6.04 -18.59 5.66
CA SER A 184 5.33 -19.83 6.00
C SER A 184 5.55 -20.95 4.98
N GLU A 185 5.88 -20.58 3.74
CA GLU A 185 6.26 -21.51 2.68
C GLU A 185 7.65 -21.21 2.14
N ARG A 186 8.47 -22.26 2.03
CA ARG A 186 9.88 -22.14 1.65
C ARG A 186 10.12 -21.45 0.30
N PHE A 187 9.24 -21.66 -0.69
CA PHE A 187 9.42 -21.20 -2.07
C PHE A 187 8.27 -20.34 -2.60
N LYS A 188 7.35 -19.93 -1.72
CA LYS A 188 6.19 -19.11 -2.08
C LYS A 188 5.98 -18.04 -1.02
N PRO A 189 6.52 -16.82 -1.21
CA PRO A 189 6.23 -15.74 -0.30
C PRO A 189 4.78 -15.32 -0.51
N SER A 190 4.16 -14.79 0.53
CA SER A 190 2.90 -14.08 0.41
C SER A 190 3.10 -12.75 -0.28
N TYR A 191 2.02 -12.29 -0.90
CA TYR A 191 1.91 -10.90 -1.30
C TYR A 191 1.81 -10.00 -0.07
N VAL A 192 2.59 -8.91 -0.10
CA VAL A 192 2.67 -7.93 0.99
C VAL A 192 2.48 -6.55 0.38
N HIS A 193 1.38 -5.90 0.74
CA HIS A 193 1.06 -4.55 0.25
C HIS A 193 1.41 -3.47 1.27
N SER A 194 1.26 -3.75 2.57
CA SER A 194 1.67 -2.87 3.66
C SER A 194 2.02 -3.69 4.89
N PHE A 195 2.48 -3.02 5.95
CA PHE A 195 2.77 -3.60 7.26
C PHE A 195 2.37 -2.60 8.35
N GLY A 196 2.31 -3.05 9.61
CA GLY A 196 2.07 -2.17 10.76
C GLY A 196 3.35 -1.84 11.51
N MET A 197 3.37 -0.69 12.18
CA MET A 197 4.47 -0.23 13.01
C MET A 197 3.94 0.47 14.26
N THR A 198 4.51 0.13 15.42
CA THR A 198 4.30 0.84 16.69
C THR A 198 5.60 1.53 17.12
N GLU A 199 5.65 2.12 18.31
CA GLU A 199 6.88 2.66 18.88
C GLU A 199 7.98 1.58 19.03
N ASN A 200 7.61 0.35 19.39
CA ASN A 200 8.56 -0.72 19.71
C ASN A 200 8.52 -1.94 18.77
N TYR A 201 7.49 -2.08 17.92
CA TYR A 201 7.24 -3.31 17.16
C TYR A 201 6.97 -3.07 15.68
N PHE A 202 7.38 -4.04 14.86
CA PHE A 202 6.93 -4.20 13.48
C PHE A 202 5.93 -5.35 13.39
N VAL A 203 4.80 -5.10 12.75
CA VAL A 203 3.70 -6.04 12.60
C VAL A 203 3.56 -6.45 11.15
N PHE A 204 3.80 -7.73 10.87
CA PHE A 204 3.63 -8.31 9.54
C PHE A 204 2.47 -9.31 9.52
N VAL A 205 1.63 -9.23 8.50
CA VAL A 205 0.50 -10.15 8.29
C VAL A 205 0.77 -10.99 7.05
N GLU A 206 1.01 -12.28 7.21
CA GLU A 206 1.26 -13.20 6.11
C GLU A 206 -0.07 -13.82 5.62
N THR A 207 -0.57 -13.30 4.50
CA THR A 207 -1.84 -13.74 3.88
C THR A 207 -1.69 -15.03 3.07
N PRO A 208 -2.78 -15.75 2.74
CA PRO A 208 -2.74 -16.95 1.90
C PRO A 208 -2.54 -16.66 0.40
N VAL A 209 -2.47 -15.38 0.02
CA VAL A 209 -2.19 -14.97 -1.36
C VAL A 209 -0.70 -15.13 -1.61
N LYS A 210 -0.32 -16.19 -2.31
CA LYS A 210 1.07 -16.61 -2.51
C LYS A 210 1.57 -16.29 -3.91
N ILE A 211 2.86 -15.97 -4.01
CA ILE A 211 3.56 -15.76 -5.28
C ILE A 211 4.35 -17.02 -5.64
N ASN A 212 3.96 -17.68 -6.73
CA ASN A 212 4.63 -18.87 -7.23
C ASN A 212 5.88 -18.49 -8.05
N LEU A 213 7.03 -18.41 -7.38
CA LEU A 213 8.28 -18.03 -8.05
C LEU A 213 8.72 -19.02 -9.14
N LEU A 214 8.34 -20.30 -9.04
CA LEU A 214 8.63 -21.27 -10.09
C LEU A 214 7.89 -20.92 -11.38
N LYS A 215 6.61 -20.53 -11.30
CA LYS A 215 5.87 -20.00 -12.45
C LYS A 215 6.51 -18.72 -12.98
N PHE A 216 6.88 -17.80 -12.08
CA PHE A 216 7.55 -16.55 -12.46
C PHE A 216 8.82 -16.81 -13.28
N LEU A 217 9.72 -17.68 -12.80
CA LEU A 217 11.00 -17.95 -13.47
C LEU A 217 10.86 -18.82 -14.73
N THR A 218 9.89 -19.74 -14.79
CA THR A 218 9.77 -20.70 -15.91
C THR A 218 8.86 -20.21 -17.04
N SER A 219 7.77 -19.51 -16.72
CA SER A 219 6.80 -19.03 -17.70
C SER A 219 7.24 -17.74 -18.40
N TRP A 220 8.05 -16.91 -17.73
CA TRP A 220 8.59 -15.67 -18.30
C TRP A 220 9.41 -15.93 -19.56
N SER A 221 10.22 -16.97 -19.54
CA SER A 221 11.05 -17.35 -20.67
C SER A 221 10.20 -17.98 -21.79
N ILE A 222 9.31 -18.92 -21.47
CA ILE A 222 8.78 -19.87 -22.48
C ILE A 222 7.40 -19.48 -23.05
N ARG A 223 6.51 -18.87 -22.25
CA ARG A 223 5.07 -18.78 -22.59
C ARG A 223 4.48 -17.38 -22.67
N GLY A 224 5.24 -16.35 -22.29
CA GLY A 224 4.70 -15.00 -22.10
C GLY A 224 3.76 -14.99 -20.89
N THR A 225 4.23 -14.46 -19.77
CA THR A 225 3.47 -14.42 -18.51
C THR A 225 3.53 -13.00 -17.95
N ASN A 226 2.60 -12.66 -17.06
CA ASN A 226 2.62 -11.44 -16.27
C ASN A 226 2.74 -11.77 -14.78
N TYR A 227 2.77 -10.75 -13.93
CA TYR A 227 2.88 -10.95 -12.48
C TYR A 227 1.64 -11.62 -11.90
N MET A 228 0.44 -11.23 -12.36
CA MET A 228 -0.84 -11.78 -11.90
C MET A 228 -0.94 -13.31 -12.08
N ASP A 229 -0.43 -13.86 -13.19
CA ASP A 229 -0.40 -15.31 -13.45
C ASP A 229 0.38 -16.13 -12.38
N CYS A 230 1.27 -15.45 -11.66
CA CYS A 230 2.11 -16.05 -10.64
C CYS A 230 1.42 -16.12 -9.28
N PHE A 231 0.28 -15.44 -9.09
CA PHE A 231 -0.47 -15.48 -7.84
C PHE A 231 -1.29 -16.76 -7.73
N GLU A 232 -1.33 -17.34 -6.54
CA GLU A 232 -2.20 -18.46 -6.21
C GLU A 232 -2.63 -18.38 -4.74
N SER A 233 -3.84 -18.88 -4.44
CA SER A 233 -4.29 -19.03 -3.06
C SER A 233 -3.81 -20.36 -2.50
N ASN A 234 -3.22 -20.35 -1.30
CA ASN A 234 -2.90 -21.59 -0.61
C ASN A 234 -4.12 -22.13 0.16
N ASP A 235 -4.92 -22.97 -0.51
CA ASP A 235 -6.07 -23.65 0.12
C ASP A 235 -5.67 -24.67 1.21
N LYS A 236 -4.39 -25.08 1.26
CA LYS A 236 -3.82 -26.02 2.24
C LYS A 236 -3.26 -25.36 3.50
N MET A 237 -3.12 -24.03 3.54
CA MET A 237 -3.07 -23.27 4.82
C MET A 237 -4.44 -23.29 5.54
N GLY A 238 -5.25 -24.33 5.28
CA GLY A 238 -6.67 -24.41 5.55
C GLY A 238 -7.45 -23.44 4.68
N VAL A 239 -8.69 -23.79 4.35
CA VAL A 239 -9.70 -22.91 3.72
C VAL A 239 -10.02 -21.66 4.58
N SER A 240 -9.27 -21.41 5.66
CA SER A 240 -9.72 -20.64 6.80
C SER A 240 -8.61 -20.07 7.69
N GLN A 241 -7.33 -19.92 7.28
CA GLN A 241 -6.34 -19.27 8.16
C GLN A 241 -5.40 -18.24 7.49
N ASN A 242 -5.24 -17.08 8.13
CA ASN A 242 -4.15 -16.13 7.95
C ASN A 242 -3.12 -16.35 9.08
N LEU A 243 -1.83 -16.27 8.76
CA LEU A 243 -0.79 -16.24 9.77
C LEU A 243 -0.47 -14.77 10.07
N LEU A 244 -0.67 -14.35 11.32
CA LEU A 244 -0.17 -13.05 11.76
C LEU A 244 1.24 -13.28 12.32
N ALA A 245 2.26 -12.88 11.56
CA ALA A 245 3.65 -13.05 11.95
C ALA A 245 4.16 -11.77 12.60
N LEU A 246 4.17 -11.73 13.93
CA LEU A 246 4.79 -10.63 14.66
C LEU A 246 6.28 -10.89 14.87
N TYR A 247 7.08 -9.86 14.67
CA TYR A 247 8.45 -9.88 15.13
C TYR A 247 8.53 -9.18 16.48
N HIS A 248 9.37 -9.74 17.34
CA HIS A 248 9.68 -9.31 18.71
C HIS A 248 8.80 -9.86 19.86
N VAL A 249 7.85 -10.77 19.58
CA VAL A 249 7.09 -11.47 20.63
C VAL A 249 7.47 -12.96 20.68
N GLY A 250 8.74 -13.24 20.93
CA GLY A 250 9.25 -14.62 21.09
C GLY A 250 8.96 -15.55 19.90
N ASN A 251 9.02 -16.87 20.14
CA ASN A 251 8.74 -17.90 19.14
C ASN A 251 7.23 -18.25 19.03
N VAL A 252 6.33 -17.29 19.32
CA VAL A 252 4.88 -17.54 19.32
C VAL A 252 4.29 -17.22 17.94
N ASN A 253 3.59 -18.18 17.35
CA ASN A 253 2.86 -17.99 16.10
C ASN A 253 1.41 -17.57 16.40
N TYR A 254 1.00 -16.43 15.86
CA TYR A 254 -0.40 -15.98 15.92
C TYR A 254 -1.12 -16.36 14.62
N ILE A 255 -2.33 -16.89 14.75
CA ILE A 255 -3.14 -17.35 13.62
C ILE A 255 -4.55 -16.83 13.75
N THR A 256 -5.18 -16.51 12.63
CA THR A 256 -6.58 -16.04 12.58
C THR A 256 -7.26 -16.60 11.34
N SER A 257 -8.53 -16.30 11.11
CA SER A 257 -9.22 -16.73 9.90
C SER A 257 -8.66 -16.07 8.62
N ALA A 258 -8.77 -16.75 7.48
CA ALA A 258 -8.20 -16.26 6.21
C ALA A 258 -8.93 -15.01 5.65
N PHE A 259 -8.18 -13.98 5.25
CA PHE A 259 -8.62 -12.77 4.54
C PHE A 259 -7.49 -12.21 3.67
N ASN A 260 -7.80 -11.47 2.60
CA ASN A 260 -6.77 -10.65 1.94
C ASN A 260 -6.62 -9.32 2.68
N LEU A 261 -5.42 -8.75 2.64
CA LEU A 261 -5.07 -7.49 3.26
C LEU A 261 -4.27 -6.67 2.26
N PHE A 262 -4.74 -5.45 1.98
CA PHE A 262 -3.96 -4.44 1.29
C PHE A 262 -3.44 -3.42 2.31
N HIS A 263 -4.35 -2.75 3.01
CA HIS A 263 -3.99 -1.62 3.88
C HIS A 263 -4.16 -1.94 5.36
N HIS A 264 -3.07 -1.77 6.11
CA HIS A 264 -3.13 -1.46 7.54
C HIS A 264 -3.73 -0.05 7.73
N ILE A 265 -4.51 0.15 8.80
CA ILE A 265 -5.03 1.47 9.17
C ILE A 265 -4.10 2.14 10.17
N ASN A 266 -3.90 1.48 11.31
CA ASN A 266 -2.94 1.86 12.32
C ASN A 266 -2.58 0.65 13.19
N CYS A 267 -1.52 0.79 13.97
CA CYS A 267 -1.12 -0.19 14.96
C CYS A 267 -0.60 0.54 16.19
N TYR A 268 -0.90 0.07 17.40
CA TYR A 268 -0.40 0.71 18.62
C TYR A 268 -0.31 -0.27 19.78
N GLU A 269 0.42 0.14 20.84
CA GLU A 269 0.59 -0.64 22.06
C GLU A 269 -0.37 -0.14 23.15
N ASP A 270 -1.03 -1.05 23.87
CA ASP A 270 -1.87 -0.74 25.03
C ASP A 270 -1.80 -1.87 26.07
N GLN A 271 -1.39 -1.55 27.30
CA GLN A 271 -1.44 -2.45 28.46
C GLN A 271 -0.86 -3.87 28.22
N GLY A 272 0.25 -3.99 27.48
CA GLY A 272 0.88 -5.27 27.17
C GLY A 272 0.27 -6.01 25.98
N PHE A 273 -0.53 -5.32 25.16
CA PHE A 273 -1.07 -5.80 23.91
C PHE A 273 -0.63 -4.92 22.74
N ILE A 274 -0.59 -5.49 21.55
CA ILE A 274 -0.57 -4.74 20.29
C ILE A 274 -1.97 -4.77 19.69
N VAL A 275 -2.53 -3.59 19.42
CA VAL A 275 -3.79 -3.39 18.70
C VAL A 275 -3.49 -3.15 17.23
N VAL A 276 -4.13 -3.89 16.34
CA VAL A 276 -3.88 -3.85 14.89
C VAL A 276 -5.19 -3.66 14.14
N ASP A 277 -5.36 -2.51 13.49
CA ASP A 277 -6.55 -2.19 12.71
C ASP A 277 -6.30 -2.40 11.22
N LEU A 278 -7.20 -3.12 10.55
CA LEU A 278 -7.00 -3.65 9.20
C LEU A 278 -8.22 -3.44 8.29
N CYS A 279 -7.96 -3.12 7.01
CA CYS A 279 -8.93 -3.23 5.91
C CYS A 279 -8.85 -4.63 5.30
N THR A 280 -9.86 -5.48 5.53
CA THR A 280 -9.80 -6.90 5.15
C THR A 280 -10.81 -7.31 4.08
N TRP A 281 -10.43 -8.31 3.29
CA TRP A 281 -11.24 -8.85 2.20
C TRP A 281 -11.57 -10.32 2.39
N LYS A 282 -12.75 -10.55 2.98
CA LYS A 282 -13.60 -11.75 2.90
C LYS A 282 -14.94 -11.37 3.54
N GLY A 283 -15.77 -10.65 2.77
CA GLY A 283 -16.95 -9.93 3.29
C GLY A 283 -16.78 -8.41 3.41
N SER A 284 -15.59 -7.88 3.02
CA SER A 284 -15.26 -6.43 2.98
C SER A 284 -15.54 -5.73 4.31
N PHE A 285 -14.74 -6.04 5.33
CA PHE A 285 -14.93 -5.51 6.68
C PHE A 285 -13.62 -4.95 7.23
N LEU A 286 -13.77 -3.96 8.11
CA LEU A 286 -12.71 -3.37 8.90
C LEU A 286 -12.71 -4.05 10.26
N CYS A 287 -11.54 -4.46 10.76
CA CYS A 287 -11.45 -5.12 12.04
C CYS A 287 -10.22 -4.72 12.85
N THR A 288 -10.31 -5.00 14.15
CA THR A 288 -9.25 -4.87 15.14
C THR A 288 -8.83 -6.26 15.61
N ALA A 289 -7.56 -6.60 15.41
CA ALA A 289 -6.93 -7.74 16.07
C ALA A 289 -6.14 -7.26 17.29
N VAL A 290 -6.16 -8.04 18.37
CA VAL A 290 -5.45 -7.73 19.61
C VAL A 290 -4.49 -8.85 19.94
N ILE A 291 -3.22 -8.51 20.08
CA ILE A 291 -2.15 -9.49 20.24
C ILE A 291 -1.50 -9.34 21.61
N PRO A 292 -1.56 -10.36 22.48
CA PRO A 292 -0.90 -10.32 23.77
C PRO A 292 0.63 -10.40 23.61
N LEU A 293 1.38 -9.55 24.32
CA LEU A 293 2.86 -9.57 24.30
C LEU A 293 3.45 -10.58 25.31
N LEU A 294 2.72 -10.86 26.40
CA LEU A 294 3.16 -11.73 27.49
C LEU A 294 1.97 -12.52 28.02
N PHE A 295 2.16 -13.82 28.23
CA PHE A 295 1.17 -14.72 28.82
C PHE A 295 1.86 -15.96 29.40
N LEU A 296 1.19 -16.65 30.33
CA LEU A 296 1.70 -17.88 30.93
C LEU A 296 1.15 -19.10 30.17
N GLN A 297 1.97 -20.15 29.99
CA GLN A 297 1.52 -21.40 29.32
C GLN A 297 0.33 -22.07 30.03
N GLU A 298 0.13 -21.81 31.33
CA GLU A 298 -1.00 -22.32 32.12
C GLU A 298 -2.37 -21.71 31.72
N GLU A 299 -2.38 -20.74 30.80
CA GLU A 299 -3.59 -20.04 30.34
C GLU A 299 -4.24 -20.67 29.09
N GLN A 300 -3.81 -21.88 28.71
CA GLN A 300 -4.36 -22.61 27.56
C GLN A 300 -5.90 -22.68 27.59
N GLY A 301 -6.53 -22.40 26.45
CA GLY A 301 -7.99 -22.43 26.29
C GLY A 301 -8.76 -21.26 26.92
N LYS A 302 -8.08 -20.28 27.52
CA LYS A 302 -8.69 -19.03 28.02
C LYS A 302 -8.46 -17.88 27.04
N ASN A 303 -9.34 -16.89 27.06
CA ASN A 303 -9.09 -15.63 26.39
C ASN A 303 -7.98 -14.85 27.12
N LEU A 304 -6.90 -14.56 26.41
CA LEU A 304 -5.74 -13.80 26.87
C LEU A 304 -5.97 -12.29 26.78
N VAL A 305 -6.94 -11.84 25.98
CA VAL A 305 -7.27 -10.40 25.87
C VAL A 305 -8.02 -9.96 27.12
N SER A 306 -7.45 -8.99 27.84
CA SER A 306 -8.02 -8.40 29.06
C SER A 306 -8.49 -6.95 28.90
N LEU A 307 -8.35 -6.38 27.70
CA LEU A 307 -8.78 -5.01 27.39
C LEU A 307 -10.31 -4.92 27.43
N PRO A 308 -10.91 -4.05 28.27
CA PRO A 308 -12.36 -4.06 28.52
C PRO A 308 -13.21 -3.42 27.40
N TYR A 309 -12.57 -2.74 26.45
CA TYR A 309 -13.25 -1.96 25.42
C TYR A 309 -13.39 -2.67 24.08
N THR A 310 -12.87 -3.90 23.94
CA THR A 310 -12.87 -4.66 22.68
C THR A 310 -13.52 -6.02 22.86
N THR A 311 -14.13 -6.52 21.80
CA THR A 311 -14.64 -7.90 21.75
C THR A 311 -13.64 -8.88 21.10
N ALA A 312 -12.45 -8.41 20.71
CA ALA A 312 -11.42 -9.27 20.15
C ALA A 312 -10.95 -10.29 21.20
N THR A 313 -10.59 -11.48 20.75
CA THR A 313 -10.08 -12.54 21.63
C THR A 313 -8.80 -13.14 21.10
N ALA A 314 -7.98 -13.64 22.01
CA ALA A 314 -6.76 -14.39 21.71
C ALA A 314 -6.72 -15.63 22.60
N VAL A 315 -6.69 -16.83 22.02
CA VAL A 315 -6.76 -18.09 22.78
C VAL A 315 -5.56 -18.97 22.43
N MET A 316 -4.79 -19.39 23.44
CA MET A 316 -3.68 -20.32 23.23
C MET A 316 -4.19 -21.74 22.93
N CYS A 317 -3.74 -22.28 21.82
CA CYS A 317 -3.99 -23.64 21.34
C CYS A 317 -3.03 -24.66 21.98
N SER A 318 -3.39 -25.94 21.91
CA SER A 318 -2.56 -27.04 22.45
C SER A 318 -1.23 -27.25 21.73
N ASP A 319 -1.08 -26.73 20.51
CA ASP A 319 0.14 -26.79 19.71
C ASP A 319 1.08 -25.59 19.96
N GLY A 320 0.71 -24.70 20.89
CA GLY A 320 1.48 -23.51 21.24
C GLY A 320 1.22 -22.30 20.33
N THR A 321 0.33 -22.41 19.34
CA THR A 321 -0.14 -21.25 18.56
C THR A 321 -1.17 -20.44 19.34
N VAL A 322 -1.37 -19.18 18.98
CA VAL A 322 -2.43 -18.33 19.55
C VAL A 322 -3.45 -17.98 18.46
N TRP A 323 -4.69 -18.44 18.65
CA TRP A 323 -5.81 -18.14 17.77
C TRP A 323 -6.41 -16.77 18.07
N LEU A 324 -6.46 -15.88 17.08
CA LEU A 324 -7.02 -14.54 17.17
C LEU A 324 -8.40 -14.50 16.51
N GLU A 325 -9.40 -14.04 17.24
CA GLU A 325 -10.69 -13.61 16.67
C GLU A 325 -10.79 -12.09 16.75
N PRO A 326 -10.84 -11.39 15.59
CA PRO A 326 -10.84 -9.94 15.58
C PRO A 326 -12.23 -9.36 15.91
N GLU A 327 -12.26 -8.13 16.43
CA GLU A 327 -13.48 -7.34 16.55
C GLU A 327 -13.79 -6.64 15.22
N VAL A 328 -15.03 -6.71 14.77
CA VAL A 328 -15.47 -5.99 13.56
C VAL A 328 -15.82 -4.54 13.93
N LEU A 329 -15.16 -3.58 13.29
CA LEU A 329 -15.40 -2.15 13.46
C LEU A 329 -16.39 -1.59 12.43
N PHE A 330 -16.31 -2.08 11.19
CA PHE A 330 -17.20 -1.71 10.10
C PHE A 330 -17.42 -2.91 9.17
N SER A 331 -18.67 -3.12 8.76
CA SER A 331 -19.02 -4.14 7.77
C SER A 331 -20.27 -3.71 7.00
N GLY A 332 -20.18 -3.71 5.68
CA GLY A 332 -21.27 -3.36 4.79
C GLY A 332 -21.34 -4.32 3.61
N PRO A 333 -22.52 -4.82 3.21
CA PRO A 333 -22.64 -5.75 2.08
C PRO A 333 -22.08 -5.14 0.78
N ARG A 334 -20.88 -5.60 0.38
CA ARG A 334 -20.15 -5.08 -0.79
C ARG A 334 -19.88 -3.57 -0.73
N GLN A 335 -19.81 -3.02 0.48
CA GLN A 335 -19.39 -1.66 0.78
C GLN A 335 -18.08 -1.77 1.56
N ALA A 336 -16.95 -1.48 0.92
CA ALA A 336 -15.66 -1.49 1.61
C ALA A 336 -15.34 -0.10 2.17
N PHE A 337 -14.73 -0.05 3.35
CA PHE A 337 -13.93 1.08 3.81
C PHE A 337 -12.48 0.77 3.45
N GLU A 338 -11.89 1.54 2.54
CA GLU A 338 -10.58 1.27 1.94
C GLU A 338 -9.79 2.55 1.74
N PHE A 339 -8.53 2.43 1.29
CA PHE A 339 -7.59 3.56 1.21
C PHE A 339 -7.57 4.36 2.52
N PRO A 340 -7.29 3.69 3.66
CA PRO A 340 -7.42 4.31 4.96
C PRO A 340 -6.34 5.37 5.18
N GLN A 341 -6.76 6.48 5.77
CA GLN A 341 -5.92 7.58 6.20
C GLN A 341 -6.25 7.92 7.66
N ILE A 342 -5.25 8.40 8.39
CA ILE A 342 -5.40 8.87 9.77
C ILE A 342 -4.68 10.22 9.93
N ASN A 343 -4.75 10.83 11.10
CA ASN A 343 -3.81 11.90 11.47
C ASN A 343 -2.40 11.31 11.71
N TYR A 344 -1.76 10.88 10.63
CA TYR A 344 -0.59 10.00 10.65
C TYR A 344 0.58 10.65 11.39
N LYS A 345 0.84 11.94 11.14
CA LYS A 345 1.95 12.70 11.75
C LYS A 345 1.95 12.66 13.28
N LYS A 346 0.76 12.65 13.90
CA LYS A 346 0.63 12.70 15.38
C LYS A 346 0.24 11.35 15.99
N TYR A 347 -0.47 10.50 15.25
CA TYR A 347 -1.12 9.29 15.78
C TYR A 347 -0.69 7.96 15.14
N CYS A 348 0.17 7.94 14.12
CA CYS A 348 0.77 6.69 13.64
C CYS A 348 1.51 6.00 14.80
N GLY A 349 1.29 4.70 14.98
CA GLY A 349 1.94 3.92 16.03
C GLY A 349 1.32 4.10 17.43
N LYS A 350 0.26 4.93 17.56
CA LYS A 350 -0.30 5.39 18.84
C LYS A 350 -1.81 5.18 18.91
N ASN A 351 -2.34 5.10 20.14
CA ASN A 351 -3.77 5.05 20.37
C ASN A 351 -4.45 6.28 19.75
N TYR A 352 -5.49 6.05 18.96
CA TYR A 352 -6.15 7.03 18.11
C TYR A 352 -7.67 6.75 18.11
N THR A 353 -8.44 7.59 17.41
CA THR A 353 -9.90 7.58 17.45
C THR A 353 -10.52 7.62 16.07
N PHE A 354 -9.88 8.26 15.09
CA PHE A 354 -10.48 8.51 13.79
C PHE A 354 -9.65 7.96 12.64
N ALA A 355 -10.33 7.22 11.76
CA ALA A 355 -9.85 6.85 10.45
C ALA A 355 -10.75 7.47 9.37
N TYR A 356 -10.15 7.81 8.24
CA TYR A 356 -10.82 8.30 7.03
C TYR A 356 -10.56 7.31 5.90
N GLY A 357 -11.49 7.18 4.97
CA GLY A 357 -11.32 6.20 3.91
C GLY A 357 -12.22 6.45 2.72
N LEU A 358 -11.85 5.84 1.60
CA LEU A 358 -12.63 5.75 0.39
C LEU A 358 -13.65 4.60 0.53
N GLY A 359 -14.93 4.91 0.31
CA GLY A 359 -15.98 3.91 0.25
C GLY A 359 -16.06 3.29 -1.13
N LEU A 360 -15.95 1.96 -1.21
CA LEU A 360 -16.06 1.21 -2.46
C LEU A 360 -17.37 0.42 -2.51
N ASN A 361 -18.25 0.81 -3.42
CA ASN A 361 -19.51 0.14 -3.70
C ASN A 361 -19.33 -0.81 -4.88
N HIS A 362 -19.28 -2.13 -4.62
CA HIS A 362 -18.94 -3.13 -5.64
C HIS A 362 -17.62 -2.78 -6.38
N PHE A 363 -16.59 -2.36 -5.63
CA PHE A 363 -15.30 -1.87 -6.11
C PHE A 363 -15.31 -0.50 -6.81
N VAL A 364 -16.48 0.13 -7.01
CA VAL A 364 -16.57 1.49 -7.55
C VAL A 364 -16.43 2.50 -6.40
N PRO A 365 -15.47 3.43 -6.43
CA PRO A 365 -15.34 4.45 -5.41
C PRO A 365 -16.48 5.45 -5.50
N ASP A 366 -17.36 5.51 -4.49
CA ASP A 366 -18.60 6.28 -4.57
C ASP A 366 -18.86 7.24 -3.40
N ARG A 367 -18.00 7.24 -2.37
CA ARG A 367 -18.18 8.07 -1.16
C ARG A 367 -16.88 8.23 -0.37
N ILE A 368 -16.82 9.23 0.50
CA ILE A 368 -15.77 9.40 1.52
C ILE A 368 -16.38 9.07 2.88
N CYS A 369 -15.66 8.29 3.68
CA CYS A 369 -16.07 7.83 4.99
C CYS A 369 -15.14 8.36 6.08
N LYS A 370 -15.70 8.68 7.24
CA LYS A 370 -14.98 8.82 8.51
C LYS A 370 -15.52 7.75 9.46
N LEU A 371 -14.63 7.12 10.22
CA LEU A 371 -14.94 6.11 11.22
C LEU A 371 -14.33 6.52 12.56
N ASN A 372 -15.15 6.56 13.60
CA ASN A 372 -14.66 6.52 14.98
C ASN A 372 -14.40 5.06 15.35
N VAL A 373 -13.14 4.67 15.49
CA VAL A 373 -12.76 3.25 15.71
C VAL A 373 -13.14 2.73 17.09
N LYS A 374 -13.45 3.64 18.03
CA LYS A 374 -13.86 3.29 19.40
C LYS A 374 -15.38 3.11 19.50
N SER A 375 -16.15 4.08 19.00
CA SER A 375 -17.62 4.05 19.07
C SER A 375 -18.27 3.31 17.89
N LYS A 376 -17.51 3.03 16.82
CA LYS A 376 -17.98 2.53 15.52
C LYS A 376 -18.93 3.48 14.78
N GLU A 377 -19.04 4.73 15.23
CA GLU A 377 -19.81 5.77 14.55
C GLU A 377 -19.16 6.13 13.21
N THR A 378 -19.98 6.39 12.20
CA THR A 378 -19.52 6.72 10.85
C THR A 378 -20.18 7.98 10.31
N TRP A 379 -19.42 8.74 9.54
CA TRP A 379 -19.90 9.87 8.74
C TRP A 379 -19.60 9.59 7.28
N ILE A 380 -20.47 10.07 6.39
CA ILE A 380 -20.36 9.84 4.96
C ILE A 380 -20.55 11.16 4.22
N TRP A 381 -19.62 11.47 3.33
CA TRP A 381 -19.84 12.41 2.23
C TRP A 381 -20.08 11.61 0.95
N GLN A 382 -21.13 11.95 0.21
CA GLN A 382 -21.47 11.33 -1.06
C GLN A 382 -22.28 12.30 -1.92
N GLU A 383 -21.98 12.32 -3.22
CA GLU A 383 -22.81 12.98 -4.23
C GLU A 383 -23.20 12.01 -5.35
N PRO A 384 -24.36 12.18 -5.98
CA PRO A 384 -24.71 11.45 -7.20
C PRO A 384 -23.67 11.66 -8.30
N ASP A 385 -23.32 10.57 -8.99
CA ASP A 385 -22.40 10.54 -10.13
C ASP A 385 -21.00 11.12 -9.84
N ALA A 386 -20.59 11.14 -8.57
CA ALA A 386 -19.29 11.60 -8.13
C ALA A 386 -18.44 10.43 -7.61
N TYR A 387 -17.21 10.32 -8.12
CA TYR A 387 -16.29 9.22 -7.83
C TYR A 387 -15.01 9.79 -7.18
N PRO A 388 -14.91 9.79 -5.84
CA PRO A 388 -13.77 10.34 -5.11
C PRO A 388 -12.52 9.45 -5.17
N SER A 389 -11.36 10.02 -4.84
CA SER A 389 -10.11 9.32 -4.54
C SER A 389 -9.92 9.14 -3.02
N GLU A 390 -8.81 8.52 -2.62
CA GLU A 390 -8.33 8.50 -1.24
C GLU A 390 -8.44 9.91 -0.57
N PRO A 391 -9.01 10.01 0.64
CA PRO A 391 -9.14 11.27 1.37
C PRO A 391 -7.90 11.55 2.24
N LEU A 392 -6.98 12.38 1.73
CA LEU A 392 -5.76 12.77 2.45
C LEU A 392 -6.09 13.70 3.62
N PHE A 393 -5.70 13.33 4.84
CA PHE A 393 -5.87 14.18 6.02
C PHE A 393 -4.75 15.22 6.15
N VAL A 394 -5.13 16.47 6.38
CA VAL A 394 -4.20 17.56 6.70
C VAL A 394 -4.64 18.26 7.97
N GLN A 395 -3.78 18.17 8.98
CA GLN A 395 -4.03 18.77 10.29
C GLN A 395 -3.99 20.31 10.21
N SER A 396 -4.91 20.97 10.92
CA SER A 396 -4.80 22.41 11.13
C SER A 396 -3.53 22.74 11.97
N PRO A 397 -2.81 23.83 11.67
CA PRO A 397 -1.56 24.17 12.39
C PRO A 397 -1.71 24.27 13.91
N ASP A 398 -2.85 24.76 14.38
CA ASP A 398 -3.15 24.97 15.81
C ASP A 398 -4.06 23.88 16.41
N ALA A 399 -4.14 22.71 15.76
CA ALA A 399 -5.05 21.64 16.14
C ALA A 399 -4.80 21.10 17.55
N LYS A 400 -5.86 21.05 18.35
CA LYS A 400 -5.91 20.44 19.68
C LYS A 400 -6.45 19.03 19.61
N ASP A 401 -7.53 18.84 18.86
CA ASP A 401 -8.19 17.55 18.69
C ASP A 401 -7.62 16.76 17.51
N GLU A 402 -7.90 15.45 17.49
CA GLU A 402 -7.34 14.51 16.52
C GLU A 402 -7.82 14.78 15.10
N ASP A 403 -9.09 15.19 14.96
CA ASP A 403 -9.81 15.44 13.72
C ASP A 403 -9.97 16.94 13.38
N GLU A 404 -9.23 17.82 14.05
CA GLU A 404 -9.11 19.24 13.68
C GLU A 404 -8.20 19.39 12.45
N GLY A 405 -8.82 19.44 11.29
CA GLY A 405 -8.14 19.52 10.01
C GLY A 405 -9.10 19.44 8.83
N VAL A 406 -8.55 19.15 7.67
CA VAL A 406 -9.32 18.96 6.44
C VAL A 406 -8.97 17.63 5.76
N LEU A 407 -9.89 17.13 4.95
CA LEU A 407 -9.65 16.05 4.01
C LEU A 407 -9.59 16.60 2.59
N MET A 408 -8.62 16.14 1.81
CA MET A 408 -8.48 16.45 0.39
C MET A 408 -8.66 15.19 -0.44
N SER A 409 -9.59 15.24 -1.41
CA SER A 409 -9.87 14.13 -2.31
C SER A 409 -10.13 14.65 -3.73
N ILE A 410 -9.61 13.96 -4.73
CA ILE A 410 -9.89 14.26 -6.14
C ILE A 410 -11.20 13.56 -6.51
N VAL A 411 -12.17 14.31 -7.01
CA VAL A 411 -13.46 13.76 -7.40
C VAL A 411 -13.63 13.87 -8.90
N VAL A 412 -14.00 12.76 -9.54
CA VAL A 412 -14.38 12.72 -10.95
C VAL A 412 -15.90 12.75 -11.03
N LYS A 413 -16.46 13.63 -11.87
CA LYS A 413 -17.90 13.79 -12.05
C LYS A 413 -18.23 13.85 -13.54
N PRO A 414 -18.33 12.70 -14.23
CA PRO A 414 -18.50 12.65 -15.67
C PRO A 414 -19.95 13.02 -16.05
N GLY A 415 -20.19 14.31 -16.30
CA GLY A 415 -21.48 14.84 -16.75
C GLY A 415 -21.32 15.89 -17.85
N VAL A 416 -22.22 15.90 -18.85
CA VAL A 416 -22.12 16.76 -20.04
C VAL A 416 -22.20 18.27 -19.71
N THR A 417 -22.78 18.63 -18.56
CA THR A 417 -23.05 20.02 -18.15
C THR A 417 -22.17 20.49 -16.99
N GLN A 418 -21.23 19.68 -16.50
CA GLN A 418 -20.39 19.99 -15.33
C GLN A 418 -18.91 19.87 -15.67
N ARG A 419 -18.05 20.53 -14.87
CA ARG A 419 -16.61 20.32 -14.96
C ARG A 419 -16.28 18.86 -14.60
N PRO A 420 -15.43 18.18 -15.40
CA PRO A 420 -15.25 16.74 -15.33
C PRO A 420 -14.61 16.22 -14.03
N ALA A 421 -13.88 17.08 -13.31
CA ALA A 421 -13.24 16.72 -12.05
C ALA A 421 -12.97 17.96 -11.18
N PHE A 422 -12.76 17.75 -9.89
CA PHE A 422 -12.40 18.79 -8.93
C PHE A 422 -11.60 18.23 -7.75
N LEU A 423 -10.78 19.07 -7.11
CA LEU A 423 -10.28 18.80 -5.76
C LEU A 423 -11.37 19.20 -4.76
N LEU A 424 -11.82 18.27 -3.93
CA LEU A 424 -12.76 18.47 -2.84
C LEU A 424 -11.99 18.70 -1.54
N ILE A 425 -12.43 19.68 -0.75
CA ILE A 425 -11.92 19.96 0.60
C ILE A 425 -13.08 19.83 1.59
N LEU A 426 -12.97 18.85 2.49
CA LEU A 426 -13.95 18.61 3.55
C LEU A 426 -13.37 18.96 4.93
N SER A 427 -14.23 19.39 5.85
CA SER A 427 -13.94 19.39 7.28
C SER A 427 -13.72 17.95 7.73
N ALA A 428 -12.59 17.67 8.38
CA ALA A 428 -12.32 16.33 8.89
C ALA A 428 -13.17 15.99 10.12
N THR A 429 -13.77 16.99 10.78
CA THR A 429 -14.63 16.79 11.97
C THR A 429 -15.98 16.17 11.62
N ASP A 430 -16.65 16.67 10.56
CA ASP A 430 -18.04 16.32 10.25
C ASP A 430 -18.30 15.99 8.77
N LEU A 431 -17.25 15.97 7.95
CA LEU A 431 -17.30 15.78 6.49
C LEU A 431 -18.15 16.83 5.75
N THR A 432 -18.40 17.99 6.37
CA THR A 432 -19.01 19.11 5.67
C THR A 432 -18.05 19.67 4.63
N GLU A 433 -18.58 20.04 3.48
CA GLU A 433 -17.76 20.62 2.43
C GLU A 433 -17.37 22.06 2.75
N ILE A 434 -16.07 22.33 2.62
CA ILE A 434 -15.49 23.67 2.81
C ILE A 434 -15.30 24.35 1.46
N ALA A 435 -14.75 23.64 0.47
CA ALA A 435 -14.43 24.21 -0.83
C ALA A 435 -14.25 23.14 -1.92
N ARG A 436 -14.30 23.58 -3.18
CA ARG A 436 -13.89 22.80 -4.36
C ARG A 436 -13.01 23.63 -5.28
N ALA A 437 -12.04 22.99 -5.92
CA ALA A 437 -11.27 23.56 -7.03
C ALA A 437 -11.51 22.73 -8.31
N GLU A 438 -12.37 23.25 -9.18
CA GLU A 438 -12.82 22.54 -10.38
C GLU A 438 -11.87 22.71 -11.57
N VAL A 439 -11.69 21.65 -12.36
CA VAL A 439 -10.83 21.65 -13.56
C VAL A 439 -11.62 21.29 -14.82
N ASP A 440 -11.22 21.85 -15.96
CA ASP A 440 -11.87 21.59 -17.26
C ASP A 440 -11.34 20.30 -17.96
N VAL A 441 -10.62 19.45 -17.24
CA VAL A 441 -10.00 18.22 -17.79
C VAL A 441 -10.34 17.01 -16.94
N MET A 442 -10.62 15.87 -17.59
CA MET A 442 -10.80 14.58 -16.91
C MET A 442 -9.53 14.20 -16.15
N ILE A 443 -9.69 13.68 -14.93
CA ILE A 443 -8.64 13.08 -14.13
C ILE A 443 -8.95 11.57 -14.04
N PRO A 444 -8.03 10.66 -14.42
CA PRO A 444 -8.24 9.23 -14.22
C PRO A 444 -8.17 8.87 -12.73
N VAL A 445 -8.48 7.61 -12.41
CA VAL A 445 -8.29 7.07 -11.06
C VAL A 445 -6.86 7.34 -10.56
N THR A 446 -6.77 7.73 -9.29
CA THR A 446 -5.52 7.85 -8.54
C THR A 446 -5.59 6.88 -7.36
N LEU A 447 -4.44 6.35 -6.93
CA LEU A 447 -4.37 5.36 -5.85
C LEU A 447 -4.02 6.04 -4.53
N HIS A 448 -2.76 6.49 -4.40
CA HIS A 448 -2.28 7.16 -3.20
C HIS A 448 -1.59 8.49 -3.52
N GLY A 449 -1.38 9.29 -2.48
CA GLY A 449 -0.58 10.50 -2.57
C GLY A 449 -0.15 11.01 -1.20
N MET A 450 0.32 12.25 -1.19
CA MET A 450 0.71 12.93 0.03
C MET A 450 0.39 14.42 -0.05
N TYR A 451 0.26 15.05 1.10
CA TYR A 451 0.27 16.50 1.22
C TYR A 451 1.67 16.98 1.58
N LYS A 452 2.18 17.95 0.82
CA LYS A 452 3.42 18.68 1.11
C LYS A 452 3.04 20.09 1.59
N PRO A 453 3.30 20.44 2.88
CA PRO A 453 3.04 21.77 3.43
C PRO A 453 3.78 22.90 2.71
#